data_AF-A0A519FBD4-F1
#
_entry.id   AF-A0A519FBD4-F1
#
_cell.length_a   1.000
_cell.length_b   1.000
_cell.length_c   1.000
_cell.angle_alpha   90.00
_cell.angle_beta   90.00
_cell.angle_gamma   90.00
#
_symmetry.space_group_name_H-M   'P 1'
#
loop_
_entity.id
_entity.type
_entity.pdbx_description
1 polymer ?
#
loop_
_entity_poly.entity_id
_entity_poly.type
_entity_poly.pdbx_seq_one_letter_code
_entity_poly.pdbx_strand_id
1 'polypeptide(L)'
;MTIEEFAYDHPDRDVAAFKRAVANKLIYQVGKDPVAASQDDWLHATAAAVRDQLVERWMTTTRANYKQDLKRVYYLSMEFLIGRTFTNALLALELQDTVKQALADFGVDIQALTEREPDAALGNGGLGRLAACFLDSMATLGVPGMGYGIRYEYGMFRQRIVDGQQLETPDYWLTRGNPWEFQRPEVNYRVRFGGHVQKREGNNEPYGAAHWVDTHDVLAVAYDTIIPGYGTEATNTLRLWSARATEEIDLSAFNKGNYMAAVESKNHSENVSRVLYPDDSTPSGRELRLHQEYFFCSASVQDLLRRYLRTHTSFDQLADKVSIHLNDTHPVLAVPELMRLLLDEHNLPWDTAWAHTQKVFSYTNHTLMHEALETWPVEMMGRILPRHLQIIYDLNSRFLGTVAQKFGSDPELMRRLSLVDEA
;
A
#
# COMPACT_ATOMS: atom_id res chain seq x y z
N MET A 1 21.86 21.78 -6.69
CA MET A 1 20.67 22.24 -7.42
C MET A 1 19.49 22.10 -6.49
N THR A 2 19.09 23.20 -5.88
CA THR A 2 17.81 23.28 -5.17
C THR A 2 16.67 23.39 -6.19
N ILE A 3 15.44 23.18 -5.76
CA ILE A 3 14.27 23.41 -6.63
C ILE A 3 14.09 24.88 -7.00
N GLU A 4 14.59 25.81 -6.17
CA GLU A 4 14.60 27.25 -6.45
C GLU A 4 15.61 27.58 -7.56
N GLU A 5 16.66 26.79 -7.70
CA GLU A 5 17.65 26.87 -8.77
C GLU A 5 17.24 26.10 -10.03
N PHE A 6 16.20 25.27 -9.95
CA PHE A 6 15.73 24.43 -11.06
C PHE A 6 14.58 25.11 -11.79
N ALA A 7 14.87 25.75 -12.92
CA ALA A 7 13.87 26.43 -13.74
C ALA A 7 13.00 25.43 -14.53
N TYR A 8 11.68 25.54 -14.39
CA TYR A 8 10.68 24.80 -15.16
C TYR A 8 9.42 25.65 -15.36
N ASP A 9 8.59 25.29 -16.35
CA ASP A 9 7.34 25.99 -16.63
C ASP A 9 6.22 25.52 -15.67
N HIS A 10 5.59 26.47 -14.98
CA HIS A 10 4.42 26.19 -14.14
C HIS A 10 3.17 26.00 -15.01
N PRO A 11 2.30 25.04 -14.70
CA PRO A 11 1.11 24.79 -15.49
C PRO A 11 0.04 25.85 -15.19
N ASP A 12 -0.21 26.76 -16.13
CA ASP A 12 -1.28 27.77 -16.01
C ASP A 12 -2.68 27.12 -16.14
N ARG A 13 -3.69 27.77 -15.56
CA ARG A 13 -5.07 27.29 -15.39
C ARG A 13 -6.07 27.94 -16.32
N ASP A 14 -5.65 28.87 -17.19
CA ASP A 14 -6.51 29.41 -18.23
C ASP A 14 -6.77 28.40 -19.36
N VAL A 15 -7.84 28.63 -20.13
CA VAL A 15 -8.30 27.73 -21.19
C VAL A 15 -7.24 27.53 -22.28
N ALA A 16 -6.55 28.59 -22.69
CA ALA A 16 -5.57 28.53 -23.78
C ALA A 16 -4.30 27.77 -23.36
N ALA A 17 -3.85 27.97 -22.13
CA ALA A 17 -2.73 27.23 -21.55
C ALA A 17 -3.09 25.75 -21.37
N PHE A 18 -4.27 25.45 -20.80
CA PHE A 18 -4.69 24.07 -20.61
C PHE A 18 -4.88 23.32 -21.94
N LYS A 19 -5.46 23.99 -22.94
CA LYS A 19 -5.58 23.45 -24.32
C LYS A 19 -4.21 23.07 -24.89
N ARG A 20 -3.20 23.91 -24.69
CA ARG A 20 -1.82 23.64 -25.11
C ARG A 20 -1.21 22.48 -24.32
N ALA A 21 -1.46 22.39 -23.01
CA ALA A 21 -1.01 21.29 -22.18
C ALA A 21 -1.59 19.95 -22.67
N VAL A 22 -2.91 19.86 -22.90
CA VAL A 22 -3.56 18.65 -23.43
C VAL A 22 -2.99 18.28 -24.81
N ALA A 23 -2.84 19.25 -25.71
CA ALA A 23 -2.24 19.00 -27.03
C ALA A 23 -0.81 18.45 -26.91
N ASN A 24 0.03 19.05 -26.06
CA ASN A 24 1.38 18.57 -25.81
C ASN A 24 1.40 17.16 -25.23
N LYS A 25 0.49 16.83 -24.29
CA LYS A 25 0.37 15.48 -23.74
C LYS A 25 -0.08 14.48 -24.81
N LEU A 26 -1.01 14.85 -25.68
CA LEU A 26 -1.45 13.99 -26.78
C LEU A 26 -0.30 13.67 -27.76
N ILE A 27 0.44 14.69 -28.18
CA ILE A 27 1.56 14.54 -29.11
C ILE A 27 2.74 13.81 -28.46
N TYR A 28 3.23 14.27 -27.31
CA TYR A 28 4.53 13.86 -26.77
C TYR A 28 4.47 12.76 -25.72
N GLN A 29 3.36 12.64 -24.98
CA GLN A 29 3.20 11.60 -23.97
C GLN A 29 2.41 10.40 -24.50
N VAL A 30 1.30 10.65 -25.20
CA VAL A 30 0.48 9.57 -25.79
C VAL A 30 1.01 9.14 -27.16
N GLY A 31 1.63 10.05 -27.91
CA GLY A 31 2.21 9.72 -29.23
C GLY A 31 1.16 9.67 -30.35
N LYS A 32 0.12 10.50 -30.26
CA LYS A 32 -0.99 10.54 -31.23
C LYS A 32 -1.22 11.95 -31.75
N ASP A 33 -1.61 12.08 -33.01
CA ASP A 33 -2.16 13.32 -33.55
C ASP A 33 -3.70 13.35 -33.39
N PRO A 34 -4.35 14.53 -33.45
CA PRO A 34 -5.79 14.65 -33.25
C PRO A 34 -6.66 13.84 -34.23
N VAL A 35 -6.17 13.54 -35.44
CA VAL A 35 -6.92 12.80 -36.47
C VAL A 35 -6.96 11.30 -36.15
N ALA A 36 -5.88 10.78 -35.55
CA ALA A 36 -5.76 9.37 -35.18
C ALA A 36 -6.11 9.06 -33.71
N ALA A 37 -6.35 10.10 -32.89
CA ALA A 37 -6.62 9.96 -31.46
C ALA A 37 -8.02 9.39 -31.17
N SER A 38 -8.05 8.30 -30.41
CA SER A 38 -9.28 7.75 -29.83
C SER A 38 -9.71 8.55 -28.59
N GLN A 39 -10.94 8.30 -28.12
CA GLN A 39 -11.40 8.90 -26.85
C GLN A 39 -10.53 8.47 -25.65
N ASP A 40 -9.91 7.28 -25.69
CA ASP A 40 -9.01 6.86 -24.62
C ASP A 40 -7.69 7.65 -24.66
N ASP A 41 -7.19 7.96 -25.85
CA ASP A 41 -5.99 8.80 -26.02
C ASP A 41 -6.25 10.21 -25.46
N TRP A 42 -7.43 10.77 -25.75
CA TRP A 42 -7.87 12.06 -25.20
C TRP A 42 -8.04 12.02 -23.68
N LEU A 43 -8.60 10.94 -23.13
CA LEU A 43 -8.70 10.75 -21.67
C LEU A 43 -7.30 10.75 -21.03
N HIS A 44 -6.35 9.97 -21.56
CA HIS A 44 -5.00 9.88 -20.99
C HIS A 44 -4.24 11.19 -21.11
N ALA A 45 -4.33 11.88 -22.26
CA ALA A 45 -3.70 13.19 -22.45
C ALA A 45 -4.27 14.23 -21.47
N THR A 46 -5.59 14.25 -21.29
CA THR A 46 -6.26 15.19 -20.40
C THR A 46 -5.97 14.87 -18.93
N ALA A 47 -6.06 13.61 -18.52
CA ALA A 47 -5.72 13.17 -17.17
C ALA A 47 -4.25 13.52 -16.83
N ALA A 48 -3.32 13.34 -17.76
CA ALA A 48 -1.93 13.73 -17.58
C ALA A 48 -1.76 15.26 -17.40
N ALA A 49 -2.49 16.07 -18.17
CA ALA A 49 -2.46 17.52 -18.04
C ALA A 49 -3.06 17.99 -16.69
N VAL A 50 -4.14 17.36 -16.22
CA VAL A 50 -4.71 17.61 -14.88
C VAL A 50 -3.73 17.15 -13.79
N ARG A 51 -3.10 15.99 -13.95
CA ARG A 51 -2.15 15.45 -12.98
C ARG A 51 -0.96 16.37 -12.76
N ASP A 52 -0.44 17.04 -13.80
CA ASP A 52 0.68 17.97 -13.66
C ASP A 52 0.37 19.10 -12.65
N GLN A 53 -0.88 19.58 -12.59
CA GLN A 53 -1.34 20.55 -11.60
C GLN A 53 -1.29 19.99 -10.16
N LEU A 54 -1.66 18.71 -10.00
CA LEU A 54 -1.58 18.02 -8.71
C LEU A 54 -0.14 17.76 -8.25
N VAL A 55 0.78 17.50 -9.19
CA VAL A 55 2.19 17.22 -8.88
C VAL A 55 2.84 18.39 -8.15
N GLU A 56 2.57 19.62 -8.58
CA GLU A 56 3.13 20.81 -7.95
C GLU A 56 2.61 20.99 -6.51
N ARG A 57 1.30 20.81 -6.30
CA ARG A 57 0.70 20.77 -4.95
C ARG A 57 1.34 19.69 -4.08
N TRP A 58 1.54 18.51 -4.65
CA TRP A 58 2.09 17.35 -3.96
C TRP A 58 3.54 17.53 -3.54
N MET A 59 4.39 18.06 -4.43
CA MET A 59 5.77 18.37 -4.11
C MET A 59 5.87 19.47 -3.03
N THR A 60 5.01 20.48 -3.11
CA THR A 60 4.97 21.59 -2.14
C THR A 60 4.54 21.09 -0.76
N THR A 61 3.45 20.35 -0.68
CA THR A 61 2.96 19.76 0.58
C THR A 61 3.99 18.81 1.19
N THR A 62 4.56 17.91 0.38
CA THR A 62 5.57 16.96 0.84
C THR A 62 6.79 17.67 1.42
N ARG A 63 7.33 18.68 0.72
CA ARG A 63 8.46 19.48 1.22
C ARG A 63 8.13 20.21 2.51
N ALA A 64 6.95 20.83 2.61
CA ALA A 64 6.51 21.51 3.83
C ALA A 64 6.45 20.54 5.02
N ASN A 65 5.86 19.35 4.82
CA ASN A 65 5.76 18.32 5.86
C ASN A 65 7.13 17.82 6.34
N TYR A 66 8.12 17.69 5.44
CA TYR A 66 9.50 17.35 5.84
C TYR A 66 10.21 18.51 6.53
N LYS A 67 10.08 19.74 6.04
CA LYS A 67 10.73 20.92 6.62
C LYS A 67 10.24 21.22 8.04
N GLN A 68 8.95 21.01 8.30
CA GLN A 68 8.32 21.22 9.61
C GLN A 68 8.41 19.99 10.52
N ASP A 69 8.92 18.86 10.01
CA ASP A 69 9.05 17.61 10.74
C ASP A 69 7.75 17.19 11.47
N LEU A 70 6.63 17.27 10.74
CA LEU A 70 5.31 16.97 11.27
C LEU A 70 5.14 15.49 11.58
N LYS A 71 4.36 15.19 12.62
CA LYS A 71 3.86 13.83 12.86
C LYS A 71 3.04 13.36 11.66
N ARG A 72 3.26 12.13 11.20
CA ARG A 72 2.56 11.53 10.05
C ARG A 72 1.66 10.39 10.46
N VAL A 73 0.49 10.33 9.84
CA VAL A 73 -0.47 9.24 9.95
C VAL A 73 -0.26 8.28 8.78
N TYR A 74 -0.06 7.00 9.07
CA TYR A 74 0.05 5.91 8.11
C TYR A 74 -1.16 5.01 8.24
N TYR A 75 -2.02 5.02 7.23
CA TYR A 75 -3.26 4.24 7.22
C TYR A 75 -3.05 2.96 6.40
N LEU A 76 -2.97 1.81 7.07
CA LEU A 76 -2.74 0.52 6.43
C LEU A 76 -4.08 -0.17 6.18
N SER A 77 -4.34 -0.51 4.92
CA SER A 77 -5.55 -1.25 4.55
C SER A 77 -5.29 -2.16 3.36
N MET A 78 -5.92 -3.34 3.38
CA MET A 78 -5.96 -4.25 2.24
C MET A 78 -6.81 -3.71 1.08
N GLU A 79 -7.70 -2.76 1.33
CA GLU A 79 -8.55 -2.21 0.27
C GLU A 79 -8.68 -0.69 0.29
N PHE A 80 -8.74 -0.11 -0.91
CA PHE A 80 -9.04 1.30 -1.16
C PHE A 80 -10.00 1.42 -2.34
N LEU A 81 -11.26 1.74 -2.09
CA LEU A 81 -12.26 1.96 -3.13
C LEU A 81 -12.21 3.43 -3.58
N ILE A 82 -11.13 3.78 -4.29
CA ILE A 82 -10.88 5.14 -4.79
C ILE A 82 -11.92 5.56 -5.83
N GLY A 83 -12.32 4.62 -6.69
CA GLY A 83 -13.19 4.87 -7.83
C GLY A 83 -12.45 5.62 -8.95
N ARG A 84 -13.18 6.41 -9.72
CA ARG A 84 -12.65 7.27 -10.79
C ARG A 84 -11.98 8.51 -10.22
N THR A 85 -10.74 8.80 -10.65
CA THR A 85 -9.92 9.88 -10.08
C THR A 85 -10.10 11.19 -10.84
N PHE A 86 -10.45 11.14 -12.12
CA PHE A 86 -10.47 12.33 -12.99
C PHE A 86 -11.42 13.41 -12.49
N THR A 87 -12.66 13.05 -12.16
CA THR A 87 -13.66 14.01 -11.66
C THR A 87 -13.29 14.57 -10.29
N ASN A 88 -12.73 13.75 -9.40
CA ASN A 88 -12.26 14.20 -8.09
C ASN A 88 -11.10 15.20 -8.22
N ALA A 89 -10.16 14.94 -9.12
CA ALA A 89 -9.05 15.85 -9.41
C ALA A 89 -9.53 17.19 -9.97
N LEU A 90 -10.47 17.17 -10.91
CA LEU A 90 -11.07 18.40 -11.47
C LEU A 90 -11.78 19.22 -10.40
N LEU A 91 -12.49 18.56 -9.47
CA LEU A 91 -13.17 19.21 -8.36
C LEU A 91 -12.17 19.86 -7.39
N ALA A 92 -11.15 19.12 -6.96
CA ALA A 92 -10.15 19.63 -6.00
C ALA A 92 -9.28 20.76 -6.56
N LEU A 93 -9.10 20.80 -7.88
CA LEU A 93 -8.37 21.86 -8.59
C LEU A 93 -9.27 23.02 -9.04
N GLU A 94 -10.60 22.88 -8.92
CA GLU A 94 -11.60 23.82 -9.45
C GLU A 94 -11.41 24.09 -10.97
N LEU A 95 -11.07 23.05 -11.74
CA LEU A 95 -10.74 23.15 -13.17
C LEU A 95 -11.86 22.68 -14.11
N GLN A 96 -13.02 22.29 -13.57
CA GLN A 96 -14.10 21.68 -14.35
C GLN A 96 -14.47 22.50 -15.61
N ASP A 97 -14.69 23.80 -15.46
CA ASP A 97 -15.11 24.67 -16.56
C ASP A 97 -13.97 24.94 -17.55
N THR A 98 -12.74 25.15 -17.06
CA THR A 98 -11.56 25.33 -17.91
C THR A 98 -11.34 24.10 -18.79
N VAL A 99 -11.35 22.90 -18.21
CA VAL A 99 -11.12 21.65 -18.96
C VAL A 99 -12.25 21.41 -19.94
N LYS A 100 -13.51 21.65 -19.54
CA LYS A 100 -14.66 21.51 -20.43
C LYS A 100 -14.53 22.42 -21.66
N GLN A 101 -14.20 23.70 -21.48
CA GLN A 101 -14.03 24.62 -22.60
C GLN A 101 -12.83 24.24 -23.48
N ALA A 102 -11.69 23.88 -22.88
CA ALA A 102 -10.49 23.49 -23.62
C ALA A 102 -10.71 22.24 -24.49
N LEU A 103 -11.48 21.26 -24.00
CA LEU A 103 -11.83 20.05 -24.76
C LEU A 103 -12.88 20.31 -25.84
N ALA A 104 -13.88 21.16 -25.57
CA ALA A 104 -14.91 21.52 -26.55
C ALA A 104 -14.29 22.15 -27.80
N ASP A 105 -13.25 22.96 -27.64
CA ASP A 105 -12.46 23.54 -28.73
C ASP A 105 -11.76 22.50 -29.63
N PHE A 106 -11.48 21.30 -29.10
CA PHE A 106 -10.96 20.16 -29.86
C PHE A 106 -12.07 19.25 -30.41
N GLY A 107 -13.34 19.57 -30.15
CA GLY A 107 -14.48 18.71 -30.48
C GLY A 107 -14.59 17.48 -29.57
N VAL A 108 -14.00 17.51 -28.38
CA VAL A 108 -14.00 16.41 -27.42
C VAL A 108 -15.00 16.69 -26.30
N ASP A 109 -15.88 15.74 -26.04
CA ASP A 109 -16.85 15.82 -24.94
C ASP A 109 -16.25 15.29 -23.63
N ILE A 110 -16.17 16.17 -22.62
CA ILE A 110 -15.68 15.82 -21.29
C ILE A 110 -16.55 14.75 -20.60
N GLN A 111 -17.87 14.73 -20.82
CA GLN A 111 -18.74 13.75 -20.19
C GLN A 111 -18.40 12.34 -20.68
N ALA A 112 -18.28 12.18 -22.00
CA ALA A 112 -17.81 10.92 -22.60
C ALA A 112 -16.43 10.47 -22.08
N LEU A 113 -15.50 11.40 -21.79
CA LEU A 113 -14.22 11.04 -21.18
C LEU A 113 -14.37 10.54 -19.74
N THR A 114 -15.17 11.22 -18.92
CA THR A 114 -15.37 10.83 -17.51
C THR A 114 -16.02 9.45 -17.37
N GLU A 115 -16.90 9.06 -18.30
CA GLU A 115 -17.53 7.73 -18.33
C GLU A 115 -16.60 6.61 -18.80
N ARG A 116 -15.48 6.96 -19.44
CA ARG A 116 -14.50 6.00 -19.96
C ARG A 116 -13.42 5.61 -18.98
N GLU A 117 -13.16 6.44 -17.98
CA GLU A 117 -12.18 6.13 -16.95
C GLU A 117 -12.62 4.88 -16.17
N PRO A 118 -11.80 3.83 -16.10
CA PRO A 118 -12.12 2.68 -15.26
C PRO A 118 -12.00 3.07 -13.78
N ASP A 119 -12.87 2.52 -12.94
CA ASP A 119 -12.68 2.56 -11.49
C ASP A 119 -11.38 1.81 -11.13
N ALA A 120 -10.61 2.36 -10.18
CA ALA A 120 -9.43 1.68 -9.69
C ALA A 120 -9.84 0.44 -8.87
N ALA A 121 -9.54 -0.75 -9.38
CA ALA A 121 -9.93 -2.03 -8.78
C ALA A 121 -9.01 -2.40 -7.59
N LEU A 122 -9.03 -1.56 -6.55
CA LEU A 122 -8.15 -1.61 -5.39
C LEU A 122 -8.89 -1.93 -4.09
N GLY A 123 -10.21 -2.14 -4.15
CA GLY A 123 -11.05 -2.46 -3.02
C GLY A 123 -12.39 -3.01 -3.45
N ASN A 124 -13.13 -3.61 -2.52
CA ASN A 124 -14.42 -4.21 -2.81
C ASN A 124 -15.56 -3.52 -2.05
N GLY A 125 -15.43 -3.43 -0.72
CA GLY A 125 -16.56 -3.12 0.15
C GLY A 125 -16.52 -1.75 0.83
N GLY A 126 -17.34 -1.63 1.87
CA GLY A 126 -17.43 -0.44 2.71
C GLY A 126 -16.14 -0.14 3.48
N LEU A 127 -15.35 -1.16 3.82
CA LEU A 127 -14.05 -1.00 4.50
C LEU A 127 -13.07 -0.20 3.62
N GLY A 128 -12.99 -0.53 2.33
CA GLY A 128 -12.14 0.15 1.35
C GLY A 128 -12.68 1.51 0.95
N ARG A 129 -14.01 1.70 0.92
CA ARG A 129 -14.58 3.03 0.69
C ARG A 129 -14.36 3.95 1.89
N LEU A 130 -14.44 3.44 3.11
CA LEU A 130 -14.08 4.18 4.32
C LEU A 130 -12.63 4.65 4.25
N ALA A 131 -11.70 3.74 3.91
CA ALA A 131 -10.28 4.07 3.75
C ALA A 131 -10.07 5.19 2.71
N ALA A 132 -10.73 5.10 1.55
CA ALA A 132 -10.68 6.13 0.52
C ALA A 132 -11.20 7.50 1.01
N CYS A 133 -12.36 7.53 1.67
CA CYS A 133 -12.93 8.75 2.25
C CYS A 133 -12.04 9.36 3.35
N PHE A 134 -11.36 8.53 4.14
CA PHE A 134 -10.40 9.00 5.14
C PHE A 134 -9.16 9.64 4.51
N LEU A 135 -8.62 9.10 3.41
CA LEU A 135 -7.50 9.73 2.71
C LEU A 135 -7.87 11.12 2.18
N ASP A 136 -9.06 11.25 1.57
CA ASP A 136 -9.60 12.52 1.09
C ASP A 136 -9.81 13.52 2.24
N SER A 137 -10.44 13.08 3.33
CA SER A 137 -10.67 13.91 4.52
C SER A 137 -9.37 14.38 5.16
N MET A 138 -8.37 13.48 5.29
CA MET A 138 -7.06 13.86 5.81
C MET A 138 -6.38 14.91 4.92
N ALA A 139 -6.48 14.78 3.59
CA ALA A 139 -5.90 15.77 2.68
C ALA A 139 -6.62 17.12 2.81
N THR A 140 -7.95 17.12 2.82
CA THR A 140 -8.79 18.31 2.98
C THR A 140 -8.53 19.04 4.30
N LEU A 141 -8.34 18.31 5.39
CA LEU A 141 -8.03 18.87 6.72
C LEU A 141 -6.55 19.24 6.89
N GLY A 142 -5.69 18.99 5.89
CA GLY A 142 -4.25 19.23 5.99
C GLY A 142 -3.52 18.31 6.97
N VAL A 143 -4.11 17.16 7.33
CA VAL A 143 -3.47 16.14 8.16
C VAL A 143 -2.42 15.41 7.31
N PRO A 144 -1.13 15.41 7.71
CA PRO A 144 -0.08 14.70 6.98
C PRO A 144 -0.31 13.18 7.01
N GLY A 145 -0.96 12.67 5.97
CA GLY A 145 -1.43 11.29 5.88
C GLY A 145 -0.80 10.54 4.71
N MET A 146 -0.64 9.23 4.88
CA MET A 146 -0.27 8.33 3.79
C MET A 146 -1.05 7.02 3.90
N GLY A 147 -1.76 6.66 2.84
CA GLY A 147 -2.37 5.33 2.71
C GLY A 147 -1.35 4.33 2.21
N TYR A 148 -1.36 3.12 2.77
CA TYR A 148 -0.59 1.99 2.26
C TYR A 148 -1.50 0.81 1.97
N GLY A 149 -1.32 0.20 0.80
CA GLY A 149 -2.03 -1.01 0.38
C GLY A 149 -1.30 -1.76 -0.73
N ILE A 150 -1.99 -2.67 -1.40
CA ILE A 150 -1.47 -3.47 -2.51
C ILE A 150 -2.00 -2.92 -3.84
N ARG A 151 -1.14 -2.89 -4.86
CA ARG A 151 -1.55 -2.54 -6.22
C ARG A 151 -2.07 -3.78 -6.95
N TYR A 152 -3.34 -4.12 -6.73
CA TYR A 152 -3.96 -5.28 -7.37
C TYR A 152 -4.06 -5.13 -8.89
N GLU A 153 -3.61 -6.15 -9.62
CA GLU A 153 -3.66 -6.14 -11.08
C GLU A 153 -5.08 -6.32 -11.63
N TYR A 154 -5.91 -7.12 -10.95
CA TYR A 154 -7.22 -7.56 -11.45
C TYR A 154 -8.40 -7.29 -10.51
N GLY A 155 -8.18 -6.52 -9.44
CA GLY A 155 -9.19 -6.29 -8.40
C GLY A 155 -9.66 -7.59 -7.74
N MET A 156 -10.91 -7.63 -7.30
CA MET A 156 -11.55 -8.85 -6.81
C MET A 156 -12.13 -9.65 -7.99
N PHE A 157 -13.13 -9.08 -8.68
CA PHE A 157 -13.65 -9.54 -9.97
C PHE A 157 -14.57 -8.46 -10.56
N ARG A 158 -14.84 -8.57 -11.86
CA ARG A 158 -15.90 -7.87 -12.57
C ARG A 158 -17.10 -8.81 -12.75
N GLN A 159 -18.24 -8.41 -12.20
CA GLN A 159 -19.49 -9.14 -12.31
C GLN A 159 -20.11 -9.00 -13.71
N ARG A 160 -20.55 -10.13 -14.27
CA ARG A 160 -21.46 -10.18 -15.43
C ARG A 160 -22.66 -11.05 -15.08
N ILE A 161 -23.82 -10.71 -15.61
CA ILE A 161 -25.03 -11.53 -15.49
C ILE A 161 -25.28 -12.23 -16.82
N VAL A 162 -25.21 -13.56 -16.83
CA VAL A 162 -25.47 -14.42 -17.99
C VAL A 162 -26.54 -15.42 -17.59
N ASP A 163 -27.65 -15.46 -18.34
CA ASP A 163 -28.78 -16.36 -18.08
C ASP A 163 -29.31 -16.31 -16.63
N GLY A 164 -29.29 -15.11 -16.02
CA GLY A 164 -29.74 -14.87 -14.65
C GLY A 164 -28.75 -15.28 -13.56
N GLN A 165 -27.53 -15.70 -13.91
CA GLN A 165 -26.49 -16.11 -12.98
C GLN A 165 -25.28 -15.17 -13.01
N GLN A 166 -24.60 -15.06 -11.86
CA GLN A 166 -23.33 -14.35 -11.75
C GLN A 166 -22.22 -15.13 -12.45
N LEU A 167 -21.48 -14.41 -13.30
CA LEU A 167 -20.22 -14.84 -13.88
C LEU A 167 -19.13 -13.85 -13.48
N GLU A 168 -18.06 -14.37 -12.89
CA GLU A 168 -16.90 -13.59 -12.45
C GLU A 168 -15.84 -13.56 -13.56
N THR A 169 -15.31 -12.38 -13.82
CA THR A 169 -14.21 -12.17 -14.78
C THR A 169 -13.16 -11.24 -14.18
N PRO A 170 -11.89 -11.29 -14.57
CA PRO A 170 -10.88 -10.35 -14.04
C PRO A 170 -11.23 -8.88 -14.37
N ASP A 171 -10.91 -7.95 -13.48
CA ASP A 171 -11.07 -6.52 -13.74
C ASP A 171 -9.80 -5.93 -14.38
N TYR A 172 -9.85 -5.69 -15.69
CA TYR A 172 -8.73 -5.25 -16.52
C TYR A 172 -8.47 -3.73 -16.47
N TRP A 173 -8.56 -3.11 -15.29
CA TRP A 173 -8.46 -1.66 -15.11
C TRP A 173 -7.10 -1.06 -15.52
N LEU A 174 -6.02 -1.86 -15.47
CA LEU A 174 -4.65 -1.44 -15.81
C LEU A 174 -4.23 -1.71 -17.26
N THR A 175 -5.05 -2.38 -18.08
CA THR A 175 -4.64 -2.83 -19.44
C THR A 175 -4.26 -1.67 -20.37
N ARG A 176 -4.80 -0.46 -20.11
CA ARG A 176 -4.47 0.76 -20.86
C ARG A 176 -3.52 1.70 -20.12
N GLY A 177 -2.92 1.21 -19.03
CA GLY A 177 -2.18 2.03 -18.08
C GLY A 177 -3.09 2.79 -17.12
N ASN A 178 -2.47 3.42 -16.14
CA ASN A 178 -3.14 4.31 -15.19
C ASN A 178 -2.42 5.65 -15.21
N PRO A 179 -3.04 6.73 -15.73
CA PRO A 179 -2.37 8.02 -15.83
C PRO A 179 -2.15 8.68 -14.46
N TRP A 180 -2.74 8.19 -13.36
CA TRP A 180 -2.68 8.83 -12.04
C TRP A 180 -1.54 8.36 -11.15
N GLU A 181 -0.93 7.21 -11.46
CA GLU A 181 0.14 6.64 -10.65
C GLU A 181 1.53 7.08 -11.11
N PHE A 182 2.44 7.16 -10.14
CA PHE A 182 3.87 7.32 -10.34
C PHE A 182 4.58 6.07 -9.84
N GLN A 183 5.15 5.29 -10.77
CA GLN A 183 6.04 4.20 -10.39
C GLN A 183 7.30 4.77 -9.72
N ARG A 184 7.70 4.16 -8.60
CA ARG A 184 8.90 4.51 -7.83
C ARG A 184 9.85 3.31 -7.77
N PRO A 185 10.51 2.93 -8.88
CA PRO A 185 11.41 1.78 -8.90
C PRO A 185 12.55 1.92 -7.88
N GLU A 186 12.96 3.14 -7.55
CA GLU A 186 13.95 3.47 -6.52
C GLU A 186 13.47 3.22 -5.08
N VAL A 187 12.16 3.06 -4.88
CA VAL A 187 11.54 2.66 -3.63
C VAL A 187 11.08 1.22 -3.77
N ASN A 188 12.01 0.31 -3.50
CA ASN A 188 11.73 -1.11 -3.45
C ASN A 188 12.26 -1.72 -2.14
N TYR A 189 11.50 -2.66 -1.59
CA TYR A 189 11.81 -3.33 -0.34
C TYR A 189 11.78 -4.84 -0.51
N ARG A 190 12.75 -5.53 0.08
CA ARG A 190 12.78 -6.98 0.13
C ARG A 190 11.84 -7.45 1.24
N VAL A 191 10.84 -8.25 0.86
CA VAL A 191 9.94 -8.95 1.77
C VAL A 191 10.35 -10.41 1.78
N ARG A 192 10.54 -10.97 2.97
CA ARG A 192 11.05 -12.33 3.18
C ARG A 192 9.92 -13.29 3.56
N PHE A 193 9.99 -14.54 3.15
CA PHE A 193 9.09 -15.62 3.51
C PHE A 193 9.86 -16.91 3.74
N GLY A 194 9.34 -17.81 4.57
CA GLY A 194 9.98 -19.10 4.82
C GLY A 194 11.25 -18.99 5.67
N GLY A 195 12.23 -19.85 5.38
CA GLY A 195 13.51 -19.87 6.07
C GLY A 195 13.43 -20.30 7.53
N HIS A 196 14.41 -19.88 8.33
CA HIS A 196 14.48 -20.20 9.76
C HIS A 196 15.19 -19.13 10.57
N VAL A 197 15.04 -19.22 11.89
CA VAL A 197 15.64 -18.28 12.84
C VAL A 197 16.89 -18.86 13.47
N GLN A 198 17.98 -18.10 13.42
CA GLN A 198 19.24 -18.38 14.11
C GLN A 198 19.46 -17.36 15.24
N LYS A 199 19.91 -17.83 16.40
CA LYS A 199 20.28 -16.94 17.51
C LYS A 199 21.56 -16.18 17.16
N ARG A 200 21.66 -14.92 17.61
CA ARG A 200 22.91 -14.15 17.49
C ARG A 200 23.93 -14.63 18.49
N GLU A 201 25.18 -14.75 18.06
CA GLU A 201 26.29 -15.08 18.95
C GLU A 201 26.39 -14.04 20.09
N GLY A 202 26.56 -14.51 21.33
CA GLY A 202 26.66 -13.66 22.51
C GLY A 202 25.34 -13.10 23.05
N ASN A 203 24.21 -13.32 22.37
CA ASN A 203 22.90 -12.93 22.89
C ASN A 203 22.33 -14.01 23.83
N ASN A 204 22.42 -13.77 25.13
CA ASN A 204 21.82 -14.61 26.18
C ASN A 204 20.46 -14.10 26.65
N GLU A 205 19.94 -13.00 26.09
CA GLU A 205 18.64 -12.48 26.50
C GLU A 205 17.51 -13.43 26.05
N PRO A 206 16.53 -13.71 26.93
CA PRO A 206 15.40 -14.56 26.58
C PRO A 206 14.53 -13.97 25.47
N TYR A 207 14.55 -12.64 25.34
CA TYR A 207 13.86 -11.87 24.31
C TYR A 207 14.89 -11.00 23.61
N GLY A 208 15.05 -11.09 22.30
CA GLY A 208 16.03 -10.25 21.64
C GLY A 208 16.24 -10.50 20.17
N ALA A 209 17.28 -9.85 19.66
CA ALA A 209 17.63 -9.87 18.25
C ALA A 209 18.01 -11.28 17.79
N ALA A 210 17.54 -11.64 16.60
CA ALA A 210 17.87 -12.88 15.91
C ALA A 210 18.29 -12.62 14.46
N HIS A 211 18.72 -13.67 13.76
CA HIS A 211 18.92 -13.67 12.32
C HIS A 211 17.83 -14.52 11.67
N TRP A 212 17.07 -13.93 10.76
CA TRP A 212 16.13 -14.66 9.90
C TRP A 212 16.76 -14.86 8.53
N VAL A 213 17.04 -16.12 8.19
CA VAL A 213 17.90 -16.49 7.06
C VAL A 213 17.27 -17.58 6.20
N ASP A 214 17.88 -17.83 5.05
CA ASP A 214 17.45 -18.84 4.07
C ASP A 214 15.99 -18.66 3.62
N THR A 215 15.62 -17.41 3.39
CA THR A 215 14.27 -16.98 3.01
C THR A 215 14.07 -16.99 1.49
N HIS A 216 12.82 -17.13 1.09
CA HIS A 216 12.33 -16.82 -0.25
C HIS A 216 11.87 -15.37 -0.27
N ASP A 217 12.28 -14.59 -1.26
CA ASP A 217 12.03 -13.16 -1.23
C ASP A 217 11.21 -12.67 -2.40
N VAL A 218 10.42 -11.65 -2.10
CA VAL A 218 9.65 -10.87 -3.06
C VAL A 218 10.06 -9.42 -2.93
N LEU A 219 10.19 -8.71 -4.05
CA LEU A 219 10.41 -7.27 -4.05
C LEU A 219 9.05 -6.55 -4.06
N ALA A 220 8.87 -5.64 -3.12
CA ALA A 220 7.75 -4.72 -3.11
C ALA A 220 8.16 -3.41 -3.77
N VAL A 221 7.61 -3.10 -4.94
CA VAL A 221 7.89 -1.86 -5.68
C VAL A 221 6.75 -0.86 -5.48
N ALA A 222 7.07 0.38 -5.11
CA ALA A 222 6.07 1.40 -4.82
C ALA A 222 5.47 2.04 -6.08
N TYR A 223 4.17 2.33 -5.99
CA TYR A 223 3.41 3.19 -6.90
C TYR A 223 2.68 4.23 -6.07
N ASP A 224 2.89 5.52 -6.37
CA ASP A 224 2.25 6.63 -5.66
C ASP A 224 1.09 7.20 -6.46
N THR A 225 -0.06 7.39 -5.82
CA THR A 225 -1.19 8.16 -6.32
C THR A 225 -1.41 9.38 -5.42
N ILE A 226 -1.59 10.55 -6.02
CA ILE A 226 -1.83 11.79 -5.29
C ILE A 226 -3.29 11.81 -4.82
N ILE A 227 -3.51 12.11 -3.54
CA ILE A 227 -4.85 12.31 -2.98
C ILE A 227 -5.02 13.81 -2.69
N PRO A 228 -5.71 14.57 -3.54
CA PRO A 228 -5.89 16.01 -3.32
C PRO A 228 -6.96 16.31 -2.27
N GLY A 229 -6.75 17.35 -1.47
CA GLY A 229 -7.79 17.90 -0.59
C GLY A 229 -8.66 18.95 -1.31
N TYR A 230 -9.91 19.08 -0.90
CA TYR A 230 -10.82 20.10 -1.43
C TYR A 230 -10.64 21.45 -0.72
N GLY A 231 -10.64 22.56 -1.49
CA GLY A 231 -10.51 23.91 -0.92
C GLY A 231 -9.18 24.18 -0.23
N THR A 232 -8.14 23.39 -0.53
CA THR A 232 -6.80 23.50 0.05
C THR A 232 -5.73 23.12 -0.97
N GLU A 233 -4.50 23.57 -0.74
CA GLU A 233 -3.32 23.14 -1.51
C GLU A 233 -2.73 21.83 -0.96
N ALA A 234 -3.21 21.38 0.21
CA ALA A 234 -2.73 20.16 0.85
C ALA A 234 -3.13 18.91 0.03
N THR A 235 -2.18 17.99 -0.07
CA THR A 235 -2.36 16.69 -0.70
C THR A 235 -1.74 15.59 0.16
N ASN A 236 -2.35 14.42 0.17
CA ASN A 236 -1.76 13.21 0.72
C ASN A 236 -1.34 12.24 -0.39
N THR A 237 -0.78 11.10 0.02
CA THR A 237 -0.31 10.05 -0.90
C THR A 237 -0.99 8.73 -0.57
N LEU A 238 -1.48 8.04 -1.58
CA LEU A 238 -1.75 6.61 -1.51
C LEU A 238 -0.57 5.88 -2.14
N ARG A 239 0.15 5.09 -1.35
CA ARG A 239 1.26 4.27 -1.82
C ARG A 239 0.81 2.81 -1.89
N LEU A 240 0.92 2.23 -3.08
CA LEU A 240 0.54 0.86 -3.34
C LEU A 240 1.76 0.03 -3.70
N TRP A 241 1.82 -1.19 -3.17
CA TRP A 241 2.93 -2.12 -3.41
C TRP A 241 2.58 -3.11 -4.51
N SER A 242 3.43 -3.20 -5.53
CA SER A 242 3.38 -4.25 -6.54
C SER A 242 4.47 -5.26 -6.27
N ALA A 243 4.12 -6.55 -6.27
CA ALA A 243 5.07 -7.63 -6.10
C ALA A 243 5.85 -7.85 -7.39
N ARG A 244 7.17 -8.01 -7.25
CA ARG A 244 8.09 -8.34 -8.33
C ARG A 244 9.03 -9.44 -7.87
N ALA A 245 9.41 -10.30 -8.79
CA ALA A 245 10.42 -11.32 -8.56
C ALA A 245 11.79 -10.66 -8.36
N THR A 246 12.64 -11.26 -7.51
CA THR A 246 14.05 -10.87 -7.39
C THR A 246 14.86 -11.17 -8.65
N GLU A 247 14.45 -12.18 -9.39
CA GLU A 247 14.99 -12.57 -10.70
C GLU A 247 13.84 -12.73 -11.70
N GLU A 248 13.92 -12.07 -12.87
CA GLU A 248 12.82 -12.10 -13.85
C GLU A 248 12.71 -13.42 -14.61
N ILE A 249 13.83 -14.14 -14.79
CA ILE A 249 13.88 -15.38 -15.57
C ILE A 249 15.11 -16.22 -15.21
N ASP A 250 14.93 -17.54 -15.03
CA ASP A 250 16.05 -18.49 -15.03
C ASP A 250 16.46 -18.79 -16.47
N LEU A 251 17.51 -18.11 -16.94
CA LEU A 251 18.06 -18.29 -18.28
C LEU A 251 18.60 -19.70 -18.51
N SER A 252 19.09 -20.39 -17.49
CA SER A 252 19.56 -21.78 -17.62
C SER A 252 18.41 -22.72 -17.89
N ALA A 253 17.30 -22.60 -17.15
CA ALA A 253 16.08 -23.36 -17.41
C ALA A 253 15.49 -23.04 -18.80
N PHE A 254 15.47 -21.75 -19.18
CA PHE A 254 14.97 -21.30 -20.48
C PHE A 254 15.80 -21.89 -21.63
N ASN A 255 17.13 -21.78 -21.57
CA ASN A 255 18.02 -22.29 -22.60
C ASN A 255 18.00 -23.83 -22.73
N LYS A 256 17.53 -24.54 -21.70
CA LYS A 256 17.28 -25.99 -21.72
C LYS A 256 15.89 -26.36 -22.25
N GLY A 257 15.09 -25.39 -22.69
CA GLY A 257 13.72 -25.60 -23.19
C GLY A 257 12.67 -25.80 -22.09
N ASN A 258 13.03 -25.62 -20.81
CA ASN A 258 12.09 -25.71 -19.69
C ASN A 258 11.48 -24.34 -19.38
N TYR A 259 10.62 -23.88 -20.27
CA TYR A 259 10.03 -22.53 -20.20
C TYR A 259 9.14 -22.31 -18.97
N MET A 260 8.47 -23.36 -18.47
CA MET A 260 7.63 -23.27 -17.28
C MET A 260 8.46 -23.02 -16.03
N ALA A 261 9.51 -23.81 -15.81
CA ALA A 261 10.41 -23.61 -14.67
C ALA A 261 11.14 -22.27 -14.76
N ALA A 262 11.45 -21.79 -15.97
CA ALA A 262 12.13 -20.52 -16.17
C ALA A 262 11.40 -19.31 -15.59
N VAL A 263 10.08 -19.40 -15.40
CA VAL A 263 9.22 -18.30 -14.91
C VAL A 263 8.41 -18.65 -13.66
N GLU A 264 8.62 -19.84 -13.08
CA GLU A 264 7.83 -20.34 -11.94
C GLU A 264 8.00 -19.47 -10.69
N SER A 265 9.26 -19.20 -10.30
CA SER A 265 9.59 -18.32 -9.17
C SER A 265 8.98 -16.92 -9.34
N LYS A 266 9.01 -16.41 -10.57
CA LYS A 266 8.39 -15.12 -10.92
C LYS A 266 6.88 -15.15 -10.69
N ASN A 267 6.19 -16.13 -11.25
CA ASN A 267 4.75 -16.24 -11.11
C ASN A 267 4.31 -16.37 -9.64
N HIS A 268 5.02 -17.18 -8.85
CA HIS A 268 4.73 -17.34 -7.43
C HIS A 268 4.90 -16.00 -6.68
N SER A 269 6.00 -15.29 -6.93
CA SER A 269 6.29 -13.99 -6.31
C SER A 269 5.24 -12.93 -6.66
N GLU A 270 4.83 -12.86 -7.93
CA GLU A 270 3.91 -11.85 -8.43
C GLU A 270 2.44 -12.10 -8.05
N ASN A 271 2.07 -13.34 -7.74
CA ASN A 271 0.69 -13.70 -7.34
C ASN A 271 0.19 -12.88 -6.13
N VAL A 272 1.10 -12.45 -5.25
CA VAL A 272 0.79 -11.65 -4.05
C VAL A 272 0.09 -10.33 -4.39
N SER A 273 0.34 -9.72 -5.54
CA SER A 273 -0.34 -8.47 -5.94
C SER A 273 -1.31 -8.63 -7.11
N ARG A 274 -1.77 -9.85 -7.44
CA ARG A 274 -2.66 -10.05 -8.61
C ARG A 274 -4.12 -9.74 -8.30
N VAL A 275 -4.69 -10.39 -7.28
CA VAL A 275 -6.14 -10.37 -6.99
C VAL A 275 -6.38 -10.01 -5.52
N LEU A 276 -7.44 -9.24 -5.26
CA LEU A 276 -7.92 -8.90 -3.92
C LEU A 276 -8.76 -10.05 -3.34
N TYR A 277 -8.47 -10.45 -2.09
CA TYR A 277 -9.13 -11.55 -1.39
C TYR A 277 -9.18 -12.85 -2.21
N PRO A 278 -8.02 -13.50 -2.46
CA PRO A 278 -8.01 -14.82 -3.08
C PRO A 278 -8.81 -15.81 -2.24
N ASP A 279 -9.50 -16.74 -2.90
CA ASP A 279 -10.28 -17.79 -2.23
C ASP A 279 -9.39 -18.59 -1.26
N ASP A 280 -9.75 -18.55 0.03
CA ASP A 280 -9.03 -19.16 1.14
C ASP A 280 -9.74 -20.45 1.66
N SER A 281 -10.67 -20.99 0.88
CA SER A 281 -11.24 -22.31 1.10
C SER A 281 -10.20 -23.44 0.98
N THR A 282 -9.08 -23.18 0.28
CA THR A 282 -7.97 -24.11 0.09
C THR A 282 -6.74 -23.74 0.94
N PRO A 283 -5.88 -24.71 1.32
CA PRO A 283 -4.64 -24.41 2.02
C PRO A 283 -3.74 -23.40 1.30
N SER A 284 -3.56 -23.56 -0.02
CA SER A 284 -2.79 -22.62 -0.84
C SER A 284 -3.39 -21.21 -0.87
N GLY A 285 -4.72 -21.11 -0.84
CA GLY A 285 -5.45 -19.85 -0.77
C GLY A 285 -5.20 -19.11 0.54
N ARG A 286 -5.30 -19.82 1.67
CA ARG A 286 -4.95 -19.27 3.00
C ARG A 286 -3.52 -18.80 3.06
N GLU A 287 -2.59 -19.59 2.55
CA GLU A 287 -1.19 -19.19 2.46
C GLU A 287 -1.02 -17.92 1.65
N LEU A 288 -1.63 -17.83 0.47
CA LEU A 288 -1.55 -16.63 -0.35
C LEU A 288 -2.10 -15.41 0.39
N ARG A 289 -3.24 -15.52 1.08
CA ARG A 289 -3.80 -14.42 1.90
C ARG A 289 -2.81 -13.94 2.98
N LEU A 290 -2.18 -14.85 3.71
CA LEU A 290 -1.13 -14.49 4.69
C LEU A 290 0.09 -13.83 4.01
N HIS A 291 0.49 -14.31 2.82
CA HIS A 291 1.57 -13.69 2.07
C HIS A 291 1.22 -12.26 1.66
N GLN A 292 -0.02 -12.01 1.23
CA GLN A 292 -0.48 -10.65 0.90
C GLN A 292 -0.42 -9.73 2.09
N GLU A 293 -1.02 -10.14 3.22
CA GLU A 293 -1.07 -9.35 4.44
C GLU A 293 0.33 -9.00 4.94
N TYR A 294 1.22 -9.99 5.03
CA TYR A 294 2.59 -9.73 5.45
C TYR A 294 3.36 -8.89 4.44
N PHE A 295 3.17 -9.12 3.13
CA PHE A 295 3.88 -8.41 2.07
C PHE A 295 3.71 -6.90 2.17
N PHE A 296 2.47 -6.42 2.23
CA PHE A 296 2.24 -4.99 2.29
C PHE A 296 2.58 -4.42 3.67
N CYS A 297 2.39 -5.19 4.75
CA CYS A 297 2.83 -4.78 6.09
C CYS A 297 4.33 -4.53 6.13
N SER A 298 5.14 -5.51 5.70
CA SER A 298 6.60 -5.40 5.73
C SER A 298 7.11 -4.26 4.85
N ALA A 299 6.64 -4.16 3.61
CA ALA A 299 7.04 -3.07 2.73
C ALA A 299 6.70 -1.68 3.31
N SER A 300 5.50 -1.55 3.90
CA SER A 300 5.03 -0.29 4.47
C SER A 300 5.80 0.11 5.73
N VAL A 301 6.06 -0.85 6.63
CA VAL A 301 6.84 -0.60 7.85
C VAL A 301 8.30 -0.27 7.51
N GLN A 302 8.90 -0.95 6.52
CA GLN A 302 10.23 -0.60 6.03
C GLN A 302 10.28 0.83 5.45
N ASP A 303 9.31 1.23 4.62
CA ASP A 303 9.29 2.58 4.04
C ASP A 303 9.05 3.67 5.09
N LEU A 304 8.14 3.47 6.05
CA LEU A 304 7.90 4.48 7.09
C LEU A 304 9.10 4.63 8.03
N LEU A 305 9.80 3.55 8.40
CA LEU A 305 11.03 3.64 9.21
C LEU A 305 12.15 4.32 8.43
N ARG A 306 12.34 3.95 7.15
CA ARG A 306 13.29 4.64 6.27
C ARG A 306 12.99 6.13 6.18
N ARG A 307 11.72 6.53 6.06
CA ARG A 307 11.32 7.95 6.03
C ARG A 307 11.60 8.66 7.35
N TYR A 308 11.32 8.02 8.49
CA TYR A 308 11.63 8.55 9.81
C TYR A 308 13.15 8.79 9.99
N LEU A 309 13.97 7.80 9.61
CA LEU A 309 15.43 7.85 9.70
C LEU A 309 16.09 8.84 8.74
N ARG A 310 15.36 9.42 7.77
CA ARG A 310 15.90 10.51 6.93
C ARG A 310 16.11 11.80 7.71
N THR A 311 15.34 12.03 8.78
CA THR A 311 15.38 13.26 9.58
C THR A 311 15.69 13.00 11.06
N HIS A 312 15.76 11.74 11.50
CA HIS A 312 16.03 11.36 12.88
C HIS A 312 17.17 10.34 12.97
N THR A 313 18.00 10.45 13.99
CA THR A 313 19.16 9.56 14.21
C THR A 313 18.90 8.46 15.25
N SER A 314 17.85 8.57 16.06
CA SER A 314 17.42 7.58 17.06
C SER A 314 15.90 7.37 16.99
N PHE A 315 15.40 6.34 17.67
CA PHE A 315 13.96 6.01 17.72
C PHE A 315 13.22 6.64 18.89
N ASP A 316 13.87 7.47 19.70
CA ASP A 316 13.27 8.05 20.92
C ASP A 316 12.00 8.85 20.63
N GLN A 317 11.95 9.49 19.45
CA GLN A 317 10.82 10.30 18.99
C GLN A 317 9.86 9.55 18.05
N LEU A 318 10.01 8.23 17.90
CA LEU A 318 9.22 7.46 16.93
C LEU A 318 7.71 7.64 17.15
N ALA A 319 7.25 7.53 18.40
CA ALA A 319 5.84 7.70 18.76
C ALA A 319 5.32 9.13 18.61
N ASP A 320 6.21 10.13 18.65
CA ASP A 320 5.85 11.54 18.48
C ASP A 320 5.75 11.93 17.01
N LYS A 321 6.35 11.13 16.11
CA LYS A 321 6.46 11.43 14.67
C LYS A 321 5.70 10.46 13.78
N VAL A 322 5.33 9.29 14.30
CA VAL A 322 4.66 8.23 13.56
C VAL A 322 3.37 7.84 14.29
N SER A 323 2.28 7.73 13.54
CA SER A 323 1.05 7.06 13.96
C SER A 323 0.66 6.07 12.87
N ILE A 324 0.45 4.81 13.24
CA ILE A 324 0.06 3.74 12.31
C ILE A 324 -1.34 3.29 12.69
N HIS A 325 -2.25 3.31 11.73
CA HIS A 325 -3.62 2.89 11.90
C HIS A 325 -3.86 1.58 11.15
N LEU A 326 -4.35 0.58 11.87
CA LEU A 326 -4.69 -0.75 11.37
C LEU A 326 -6.18 -0.75 11.02
N ASN A 327 -6.50 -0.78 9.73
CA ASN A 327 -7.87 -0.90 9.25
C ASN A 327 -8.28 -2.38 9.21
N ASP A 328 -8.98 -2.80 10.27
CA ASP A 328 -9.30 -4.19 10.58
C ASP A 328 -8.08 -5.06 10.92
N THR A 329 -8.27 -6.38 10.99
CA THR A 329 -7.22 -7.35 11.38
C THR A 329 -6.18 -7.60 10.29
N HIS A 330 -6.50 -7.37 9.01
CA HIS A 330 -5.57 -7.68 7.92
C HIS A 330 -4.14 -7.09 8.06
N PRO A 331 -3.94 -5.83 8.51
CA PRO A 331 -2.60 -5.29 8.72
C PRO A 331 -1.95 -5.62 10.09
N VAL A 332 -2.50 -6.51 10.91
CA VAL A 332 -1.98 -6.74 12.29
C VAL A 332 -0.55 -7.25 12.32
N LEU A 333 -0.08 -7.90 11.25
CA LEU A 333 1.31 -8.34 11.10
C LEU A 333 2.31 -7.17 11.05
N ALA A 334 1.87 -5.93 10.84
CA ALA A 334 2.70 -4.75 11.02
C ALA A 334 3.24 -4.61 12.45
N VAL A 335 2.52 -5.12 13.46
CA VAL A 335 2.95 -5.07 14.87
C VAL A 335 4.18 -5.94 15.12
N PRO A 336 4.16 -7.27 14.88
CA PRO A 336 5.36 -8.09 15.04
C PRO A 336 6.45 -7.73 14.01
N GLU A 337 6.12 -7.20 12.83
CA GLU A 337 7.13 -6.74 11.88
C GLU A 337 7.87 -5.48 12.35
N LEU A 338 7.17 -4.50 12.95
CA LEU A 338 7.84 -3.35 13.56
C LEU A 338 8.76 -3.82 14.68
N MET A 339 8.29 -4.72 15.54
CA MET A 339 9.14 -5.33 16.57
C MET A 339 10.36 -6.01 15.97
N ARG A 340 10.19 -6.82 14.92
CA ARG A 340 11.29 -7.49 14.23
C ARG A 340 12.32 -6.49 13.70
N LEU A 341 11.90 -5.43 13.01
CA LEU A 341 12.80 -4.43 12.45
C LEU A 341 13.54 -3.66 13.56
N LEU A 342 12.86 -3.27 14.63
CA LEU A 342 13.48 -2.56 15.75
C LEU A 342 14.48 -3.44 16.50
N LEU A 343 14.15 -4.71 16.74
CA LEU A 343 15.02 -5.66 17.43
C LEU A 343 16.19 -6.13 16.56
N ASP A 344 15.88 -6.71 15.40
CA ASP A 344 16.83 -7.45 14.60
C ASP A 344 17.67 -6.49 13.74
N GLU A 345 17.06 -5.51 13.06
CA GLU A 345 17.80 -4.63 12.15
C GLU A 345 18.39 -3.40 12.87
N HIS A 346 17.68 -2.88 13.88
CA HIS A 346 18.08 -1.67 14.60
C HIS A 346 18.64 -1.90 16.01
N ASN A 347 18.67 -3.15 16.49
CA ASN A 347 19.27 -3.55 17.76
C ASN A 347 18.71 -2.83 19.00
N LEU A 348 17.42 -2.47 18.99
CA LEU A 348 16.78 -1.93 20.18
C LEU A 348 16.56 -3.04 21.22
N PRO A 349 16.69 -2.72 22.52
CA PRO A 349 16.21 -3.60 23.58
C PRO A 349 14.70 -3.85 23.45
N TRP A 350 14.25 -5.05 23.83
CA TRP A 350 12.85 -5.46 23.70
C TRP A 350 11.87 -4.47 24.34
N ASP A 351 12.12 -4.07 25.59
CA ASP A 351 11.19 -3.20 26.32
C ASP A 351 11.07 -1.81 25.67
N THR A 352 12.17 -1.30 25.11
CA THR A 352 12.17 -0.05 24.34
C THR A 352 11.40 -0.20 23.03
N ALA A 353 11.68 -1.25 22.25
CA ALA A 353 10.98 -1.51 21.00
C ALA A 353 9.47 -1.69 21.20
N TRP A 354 9.08 -2.44 22.25
CA TRP A 354 7.69 -2.66 22.59
C TRP A 354 6.99 -1.39 23.06
N ALA A 355 7.64 -0.58 23.91
CA ALA A 355 7.09 0.69 24.36
C ALA A 355 6.82 1.67 23.21
N HIS A 356 7.67 1.70 22.19
CA HIS A 356 7.40 2.47 20.97
C HIS A 356 6.25 1.87 20.17
N THR A 357 6.28 0.54 19.95
CA THR A 357 5.25 -0.19 19.21
C THR A 357 3.85 0.05 19.77
N GLN A 358 3.69 -0.04 21.09
CA GLN A 358 2.40 0.21 21.77
C GLN A 358 1.88 1.65 21.56
N LYS A 359 2.76 2.63 21.38
CA LYS A 359 2.38 4.05 21.26
C LYS A 359 2.10 4.48 19.81
N VAL A 360 2.67 3.78 18.83
CA VAL A 360 2.48 4.14 17.40
C VAL A 360 1.21 3.54 16.82
N PHE A 361 0.80 2.35 17.27
CA PHE A 361 -0.32 1.63 16.68
C PHE A 361 -1.68 2.01 17.27
N SER A 362 -2.68 2.04 16.40
CA SER A 362 -4.10 2.08 16.72
C SER A 362 -4.84 1.08 15.84
N TYR A 363 -5.94 0.51 16.33
CA TYR A 363 -6.70 -0.54 15.65
C TYR A 363 -8.18 -0.17 15.59
N THR A 364 -8.79 -0.35 14.43
CA THR A 364 -10.24 -0.26 14.24
C THR A 364 -10.78 -1.63 13.88
N ASN A 365 -11.72 -2.12 14.68
CA ASN A 365 -12.49 -3.33 14.38
C ASN A 365 -13.75 -2.97 13.57
N HIS A 366 -14.09 -3.80 12.59
CA HIS A 366 -15.30 -3.63 11.77
C HIS A 366 -16.30 -4.79 11.89
N THR A 367 -16.06 -5.76 12.76
CA THR A 367 -16.90 -6.97 12.89
C THR A 367 -17.29 -7.27 14.32
N LEU A 368 -18.58 -7.57 14.51
CA LEU A 368 -19.13 -8.08 15.77
C LEU A 368 -19.15 -9.62 15.82
N MET A 369 -18.97 -10.28 14.68
CA MET A 369 -19.04 -11.74 14.57
C MET A 369 -17.67 -12.33 14.87
N HIS A 370 -17.61 -13.23 15.86
CA HIS A 370 -16.35 -13.85 16.28
C HIS A 370 -15.75 -14.70 15.16
N GLU A 371 -16.61 -15.31 14.34
CA GLU A 371 -16.23 -16.15 13.20
C GLU A 371 -15.56 -15.37 12.07
N ALA A 372 -15.72 -14.05 12.05
CA ALA A 372 -15.09 -13.17 11.07
C ALA A 372 -13.76 -12.59 11.57
N LEU A 373 -13.35 -12.87 12.82
CA LEU A 373 -12.02 -12.52 13.29
C LEU A 373 -11.00 -13.50 12.71
N GLU A 374 -9.97 -12.95 12.07
CA GLU A 374 -8.94 -13.76 11.42
C GLU A 374 -8.15 -14.58 12.45
N THR A 375 -8.03 -15.88 12.17
CA THR A 375 -7.13 -16.79 12.88
C THR A 375 -6.25 -17.50 11.87
N TRP A 376 -4.99 -17.71 12.25
CA TRP A 376 -3.98 -18.33 11.40
C TRP A 376 -3.44 -19.60 12.06
N PRO A 377 -3.42 -20.75 11.37
CA PRO A 377 -2.82 -21.96 11.92
C PRO A 377 -1.36 -21.73 12.31
N VAL A 378 -1.00 -22.11 13.54
CA VAL A 378 0.36 -21.93 14.09
C VAL A 378 1.42 -22.57 13.22
N GLU A 379 1.16 -23.77 12.70
CA GLU A 379 2.07 -24.48 11.80
C GLU A 379 2.35 -23.67 10.51
N MET A 380 1.31 -23.07 9.94
CA MET A 380 1.41 -22.24 8.74
C MET A 380 2.22 -20.97 9.04
N MET A 381 1.92 -20.29 10.15
CA MET A 381 2.71 -19.14 10.61
C MET A 381 4.17 -19.49 10.87
N GLY A 382 4.45 -20.64 11.48
CA GLY A 382 5.80 -21.09 11.77
C GLY A 382 6.61 -21.44 10.53
N ARG A 383 5.95 -21.93 9.47
CA ARG A 383 6.60 -22.18 8.19
C ARG A 383 6.83 -20.89 7.39
N ILE A 384 5.86 -19.98 7.35
CA ILE A 384 5.92 -18.79 6.47
C ILE A 384 6.64 -17.63 7.15
N LEU A 385 6.38 -17.40 8.43
CA LEU A 385 6.87 -16.27 9.22
C LEU A 385 7.47 -16.74 10.56
N PRO A 386 8.50 -17.61 10.55
CA PRO A 386 9.03 -18.22 11.77
C PRO A 386 9.51 -17.19 12.81
N ARG A 387 10.08 -16.07 12.35
CA ARG A 387 10.54 -15.00 13.25
C ARG A 387 9.37 -14.25 13.91
N HIS A 388 8.31 -13.98 13.16
CA HIS A 388 7.12 -13.31 13.68
C HIS A 388 6.38 -14.19 14.67
N LEU A 389 6.31 -15.50 14.42
CA LEU A 389 5.72 -16.45 15.37
C LEU A 389 6.46 -16.42 16.71
N GLN A 390 7.79 -16.38 16.71
CA GLN A 390 8.57 -16.21 17.96
C GLN A 390 8.22 -14.90 18.67
N ILE A 391 8.17 -13.77 17.95
CA ILE A 391 7.80 -12.47 18.53
C ILE A 391 6.37 -12.50 19.09
N ILE A 392 5.42 -13.16 18.41
CA ILE A 392 4.04 -13.31 18.88
C ILE A 392 4.00 -14.14 20.16
N TYR A 393 4.75 -15.24 20.25
CA TYR A 393 4.87 -16.01 21.50
C TYR A 393 5.45 -15.19 22.64
N ASP A 394 6.50 -14.41 22.37
CA ASP A 394 7.13 -13.54 23.35
C ASP A 394 6.17 -12.46 23.87
N LEU A 395 5.40 -11.85 22.96
CA LEU A 395 4.32 -10.91 23.28
C LEU A 395 3.24 -11.57 24.14
N ASN A 396 2.77 -12.75 23.73
CA ASN A 396 1.73 -13.49 24.46
C ASN A 396 2.18 -13.85 25.88
N SER A 397 3.40 -14.38 26.02
CA SER A 397 3.99 -14.76 27.32
C SER A 397 4.04 -13.57 28.28
N ARG A 398 4.53 -12.41 27.82
CA ARG A 398 4.61 -11.18 28.65
C ARG A 398 3.24 -10.61 28.97
N PHE A 399 2.31 -10.64 28.03
CA PHE A 399 0.93 -10.21 28.24
C PHE A 399 0.24 -11.07 29.31
N LEU A 400 0.30 -12.39 29.19
CA LEU A 400 -0.25 -13.32 30.18
C LEU A 400 0.43 -13.19 31.54
N GLY A 401 1.74 -12.93 31.58
CA GLY A 401 2.45 -12.58 32.82
C GLY A 401 1.88 -11.32 33.50
N THR A 402 1.52 -10.30 32.72
CA THR A 402 0.88 -9.07 33.23
C THR A 402 -0.54 -9.35 33.73
N VAL A 403 -1.31 -10.19 33.02
CA VAL A 403 -2.64 -10.64 33.45
C VAL A 403 -2.54 -11.39 34.78
N ALA A 404 -1.57 -12.31 34.92
CA ALA A 404 -1.32 -13.07 36.15
C ALA A 404 -1.03 -12.14 37.34
N GLN A 405 -0.18 -11.13 37.14
CA GLN A 405 0.17 -10.17 38.18
C GLN A 405 -1.02 -9.32 38.62
N LYS A 406 -1.92 -8.97 37.69
CA LYS A 406 -3.04 -8.07 37.95
C LYS A 406 -4.30 -8.77 38.49
N PHE A 407 -4.59 -9.97 38.00
CA PHE A 407 -5.85 -10.69 38.26
C PHE A 407 -5.64 -12.03 38.96
N GLY A 408 -4.39 -12.42 39.25
CA GLY A 408 -4.04 -13.73 39.78
C GLY A 408 -3.92 -14.79 38.68
N SER A 409 -3.48 -15.99 39.08
CA SER A 409 -3.25 -17.12 38.18
C SER A 409 -4.54 -17.90 37.88
N ASP A 410 -5.52 -17.27 37.22
CA ASP A 410 -6.74 -17.95 36.71
C ASP A 410 -6.46 -18.57 35.33
N PRO A 411 -6.40 -19.91 35.21
CA PRO A 411 -6.09 -20.58 33.94
C PRO A 411 -7.14 -20.34 32.85
N GLU A 412 -8.43 -20.25 33.19
CA GLU A 412 -9.48 -20.05 32.20
C GLU A 412 -9.47 -18.61 31.66
N LEU A 413 -9.14 -17.64 32.52
CA LEU A 413 -8.93 -16.27 32.05
C LEU A 413 -7.71 -16.18 31.13
N MET A 414 -6.59 -16.82 31.50
CA MET A 414 -5.39 -16.84 30.67
C MET A 414 -5.64 -17.48 29.31
N ARG A 415 -6.34 -18.62 29.27
CA ARG A 415 -6.68 -19.31 28.03
C ARG A 415 -7.51 -18.43 27.08
N ARG A 416 -8.52 -17.72 27.61
CA ARG A 416 -9.39 -16.84 26.81
C ARG A 416 -8.72 -15.56 26.31
N LEU A 417 -7.68 -15.09 27.01
CA LEU A 417 -6.96 -13.87 26.64
C LEU A 417 -5.71 -14.15 25.82
N SER A 418 -5.23 -15.40 25.78
CA SER A 418 -4.07 -15.81 25.00
C SER A 418 -4.24 -15.43 23.52
N LEU A 419 -3.17 -14.92 22.92
CA LEU A 419 -3.08 -14.71 21.47
C LEU A 419 -2.95 -16.03 20.70
N VAL A 420 -2.66 -17.13 21.40
CA VAL A 420 -2.49 -18.47 20.84
C VAL A 420 -3.56 -19.36 21.44
N ASP A 421 -4.39 -19.92 20.57
CA ASP A 421 -5.36 -20.93 20.95
C ASP A 421 -4.71 -22.31 20.90
N GLU A 422 -4.94 -23.11 21.95
CA GLU A 422 -4.40 -24.47 22.13
C GLU A 422 -5.47 -25.54 21.84
N ALA A 423 -6.66 -25.11 21.39
CA ALA A 423 -7.82 -25.97 21.11
C ALA A 423 -7.70 -26.83 19.86
#